data_AF-A0A9E5FWC7-F1
#
_entry.id   AF-A0A9E5FWC7-F1
#
_cell.length_a   1.000
_cell.length_b   1.000
_cell.length_c   1.000
_cell.angle_alpha   90.00
_cell.angle_beta   90.00
_cell.angle_gamma   90.00
#
_symmetry.space_group_name_H-M   'P 1'
#
loop_
_entity.id
_entity.type
_entity.pdbx_description
1 polymer ?
#
loop_
_entity_poly.entity_id
_entity_poly.type
_entity_poly.pdbx_seq_one_letter_code
_entity_poly.pdbx_strand_id
1 'polypeptide(L)'
;MYNARDARSYNNLGIWNQTAWVFERGSFDSCYGHPSPGREYHPHAYPTCLLGAIDVTKHSPLIGFAFDGFPIYGPFGYANADGTGGVTRITSSFQPRQITARTTLPNGTQLTASQYGPAISTAFPLGCYVEDWQYIAASGHLDQHNGRMCITPEYPAGTYCYFVTVNAVMEPVYPYTLGETYYGVVPAGNTGPNSGHNTPGSGESVQTLVGALCVADIDGSRIVDGADLGSLLSNWGEGGGAGDLDRNGIVDGADLGSLLAGWGPCL
;
A
#
# COMPACT_ATOMS: atom_id res chain seq x y z
N MET A 1 -7.08 -0.99 -4.85
CA MET A 1 -5.71 -1.30 -4.36
C MET A 1 -5.35 -2.67 -4.87
N TYR A 2 -4.16 -2.79 -5.47
CA TYR A 2 -3.66 -4.07 -5.97
C TYR A 2 -2.96 -4.83 -4.84
N ASN A 3 -2.84 -6.15 -5.01
CA ASN A 3 -2.14 -6.99 -4.03
C ASN A 3 -0.63 -6.99 -4.30
N ALA A 4 0.15 -7.51 -3.35
CA ALA A 4 1.60 -7.52 -3.46
C ALA A 4 2.18 -8.38 -4.59
N ARG A 5 1.36 -9.15 -5.34
CA ARG A 5 1.76 -10.02 -6.46
C ARG A 5 1.58 -9.38 -7.84
N ASP A 6 1.15 -8.12 -7.90
CA ASP A 6 0.82 -7.48 -9.18
C ASP A 6 2.04 -7.23 -10.09
N ALA A 7 3.24 -7.20 -9.50
CA ALA A 7 4.48 -7.10 -10.26
C ALA A 7 4.86 -8.43 -10.95
N ARG A 8 6.01 -8.45 -11.62
CA ARG A 8 6.47 -9.62 -12.38
C ARG A 8 6.96 -10.74 -11.48
N SER A 9 6.97 -11.97 -11.98
CA SER A 9 7.67 -13.07 -11.33
C SER A 9 9.09 -13.24 -11.88
N TYR A 10 10.03 -13.65 -11.03
CA TYR A 10 11.38 -13.99 -11.44
C TYR A 10 11.37 -15.08 -12.52
N ASN A 11 12.06 -14.83 -13.64
CA ASN A 11 12.07 -15.69 -14.83
C ASN A 11 10.68 -16.05 -15.40
N ASN A 12 9.64 -15.29 -15.05
CA ASN A 12 8.27 -15.50 -15.49
C ASN A 12 7.70 -16.91 -15.15
N LEU A 13 8.15 -17.50 -14.03
CA LEU A 13 7.75 -18.84 -13.59
C LEU A 13 6.54 -18.86 -12.66
N GLY A 14 6.10 -17.70 -12.14
CA GLY A 14 5.00 -17.59 -11.17
C GLY A 14 5.34 -18.13 -9.77
N ILE A 15 6.62 -18.37 -9.46
CA ILE A 15 7.07 -18.96 -8.19
C ILE A 15 7.57 -17.88 -7.22
N TRP A 16 8.41 -16.96 -7.70
CA TRP A 16 8.96 -15.85 -6.91
C TRP A 16 8.37 -14.56 -7.45
N ASN A 17 7.35 -14.05 -6.77
CA ASN A 17 6.56 -12.90 -7.20
C ASN A 17 7.12 -11.63 -6.57
N GLN A 18 7.51 -10.67 -7.40
CA GLN A 18 8.10 -9.41 -6.94
C GLN A 18 7.06 -8.59 -6.18
N THR A 19 7.49 -7.90 -5.12
CA THR A 19 6.66 -6.88 -4.48
C THR A 19 6.81 -5.56 -5.24
N ALA A 20 5.69 -4.96 -5.65
CA ALA A 20 5.68 -3.67 -6.35
C ALA A 20 6.35 -2.57 -5.50
N TRP A 21 6.18 -2.61 -4.18
CA TRP A 21 6.85 -1.68 -3.25
C TRP A 21 8.37 -1.64 -3.39
N VAL A 22 9.03 -2.73 -3.79
CA VAL A 22 10.49 -2.75 -3.98
C VAL A 22 10.86 -2.52 -5.44
N PHE A 23 10.16 -3.16 -6.37
CA PHE A 23 10.57 -3.20 -7.77
C PHE A 23 9.96 -2.11 -8.65
N GLU A 24 8.86 -1.51 -8.23
CA GLU A 24 8.14 -0.47 -8.98
C GLU A 24 8.20 0.89 -8.28
N ARG A 25 8.83 0.98 -7.10
CA ARG A 25 8.91 2.19 -6.27
C ARG A 25 9.36 3.43 -7.03
N GLY A 26 10.30 3.28 -7.96
CA GLY A 26 10.82 4.40 -8.76
C GLY A 26 9.78 5.01 -9.73
N SER A 27 8.66 4.32 -9.96
CA SER A 27 7.54 4.81 -10.78
C SER A 27 6.37 5.36 -9.97
N PHE A 28 6.43 5.25 -8.64
CA PHE A 28 5.35 5.69 -7.77
C PHE A 28 5.37 7.20 -7.65
N ASP A 29 4.19 7.81 -7.65
CA ASP A 29 4.01 9.19 -7.22
C ASP A 29 4.03 9.32 -5.68
N SER A 30 3.83 10.55 -5.18
CA SER A 30 3.77 10.85 -3.75
C SER A 30 2.62 10.16 -3.01
N CYS A 31 1.69 9.53 -3.73
CA CYS A 31 0.58 8.76 -3.20
C CYS A 31 0.85 7.25 -3.19
N TYR A 32 2.08 6.81 -3.51
CA TYR A 32 2.47 5.41 -3.63
C TYR A 32 1.64 4.62 -4.66
N GLY A 33 1.25 5.28 -5.75
CA GLY A 33 0.58 4.66 -6.89
C GLY A 33 1.14 5.13 -8.23
N HIS A 34 0.66 4.52 -9.31
CA HIS A 34 1.00 4.92 -10.68
C HIS A 34 -0.08 4.46 -11.67
N PRO A 35 -0.11 5.02 -12.89
CA PRO A 35 -0.97 4.49 -13.96
C PRO A 35 -0.45 3.13 -14.47
N SER A 36 -1.39 2.25 -14.79
CA SER A 36 -1.12 1.05 -15.59
C SER A 36 -0.86 1.42 -17.06
N PRO A 37 -0.34 0.51 -17.91
CA PRO A 37 -0.29 0.73 -19.36
C PRO A 37 -1.66 1.06 -19.99
N GLY A 38 -2.76 0.62 -19.35
CA GLY A 38 -4.13 0.96 -19.71
C GLY A 38 -4.60 2.33 -19.21
N ARG A 39 -3.72 3.13 -18.58
CA ARG A 39 -3.98 4.45 -17.98
C ARG A 39 -4.92 4.43 -16.78
N GLU A 40 -5.05 3.28 -16.11
CA GLU A 40 -5.78 3.17 -14.85
C GLU A 40 -4.83 3.38 -13.68
N TYR A 41 -5.10 4.40 -12.87
CA TYR A 41 -4.32 4.71 -11.69
C TYR A 41 -4.58 3.69 -10.58
N HIS A 42 -3.53 3.18 -9.95
CA HIS A 42 -3.66 2.27 -8.83
C HIS A 42 -2.60 2.49 -7.74
N PRO A 43 -3.00 2.52 -6.45
CA PRO A 43 -2.07 2.54 -5.34
C PRO A 43 -1.65 1.12 -4.93
N HIS A 44 -0.36 0.98 -4.59
CA HIS A 44 0.27 -0.25 -4.07
C HIS A 44 0.44 -0.25 -2.56
N ALA A 45 0.27 0.90 -1.94
CA ALA A 45 0.34 1.08 -0.49
C ALA A 45 -0.67 2.13 -0.02
N TYR A 46 -0.59 2.51 1.26
CA TYR A 46 -1.43 3.57 1.83
C TYR A 46 -1.29 4.86 1.01
N PRO A 47 -2.35 5.37 0.35
CA PRO A 47 -2.25 6.59 -0.41
C PRO A 47 -2.26 7.80 0.54
N THR A 48 -1.07 8.19 0.99
CA THR A 48 -0.83 9.32 1.91
C THR A 48 -1.51 10.60 1.45
N CYS A 49 -1.54 10.85 0.15
CA CYS A 49 -2.15 12.03 -0.45
C CYS A 49 -3.70 11.97 -0.52
N LEU A 50 -4.30 10.78 -0.60
CA LEU A 50 -5.74 10.62 -0.82
C LEU A 50 -6.53 10.73 0.49
N LEU A 51 -5.85 10.51 1.62
CA LEU A 51 -6.49 10.30 2.92
C LEU A 51 -6.14 11.38 3.96
N GLY A 52 -5.60 12.52 3.52
CA GLY A 52 -5.29 13.66 4.40
C GLY A 52 -4.34 13.30 5.56
N ALA A 53 -4.32 14.16 6.58
CA ALA A 53 -3.56 13.90 7.80
C ALA A 53 -4.16 12.70 8.56
N ILE A 54 -3.38 11.62 8.70
CA ILE A 54 -3.74 10.50 9.58
C ILE A 54 -3.81 11.04 11.01
N ASP A 55 -5.00 11.04 11.58
CA ASP A 55 -5.18 11.28 13.00
C ASP A 55 -4.95 9.97 13.75
N VAL A 56 -3.73 9.80 14.27
CA VAL A 56 -3.33 8.60 15.02
C VAL A 56 -4.13 8.40 16.32
N THR A 57 -4.92 9.40 16.74
CA THR A 57 -5.78 9.33 17.92
C THR A 57 -7.19 8.85 17.60
N LYS A 58 -7.52 8.65 16.33
CA LYS A 58 -8.85 8.19 15.87
C LYS A 58 -8.75 6.90 15.06
N HIS A 59 -9.87 6.16 15.06
CA HIS A 59 -10.03 5.07 14.11
C HIS A 59 -9.90 5.62 12.69
N SER A 60 -9.13 4.94 11.83
CA SER A 60 -8.94 5.37 10.45
C SER A 60 -10.28 5.40 9.72
N PRO A 61 -10.47 6.33 8.76
CA PRO A 61 -11.66 6.34 7.93
C PRO A 61 -11.73 5.09 7.05
N LEU A 62 -12.94 4.73 6.63
CA LEU A 62 -13.17 3.76 5.56
C LEU A 62 -12.65 4.34 4.25
N ILE A 63 -11.74 3.63 3.59
CA ILE A 63 -11.03 4.11 2.39
C ILE A 63 -11.51 3.45 1.10
N GLY A 64 -12.24 2.35 1.22
CA GLY A 64 -12.83 1.64 0.09
C GLY A 64 -13.30 0.25 0.49
N PHE A 65 -13.63 -0.56 -0.53
CA PHE A 65 -14.07 -1.94 -0.37
C PHE A 65 -13.20 -2.86 -1.22
N ALA A 66 -12.90 -4.04 -0.69
CA ALA A 66 -12.24 -5.11 -1.41
C ALA A 66 -13.23 -5.81 -2.37
N PHE A 67 -12.73 -6.58 -3.34
CA PHE A 67 -13.59 -7.25 -4.33
C PHE A 67 -14.49 -8.36 -3.75
N ASP A 68 -14.23 -8.81 -2.52
CA ASP A 68 -15.11 -9.70 -1.77
C ASP A 68 -16.17 -8.96 -0.93
N GLY A 69 -16.20 -7.63 -1.01
CA GLY A 69 -17.23 -6.78 -0.41
C GLY A 69 -16.93 -6.29 1.00
N PHE A 70 -15.77 -6.61 1.58
CA PHE A 70 -15.42 -6.14 2.92
C PHE A 70 -14.72 -4.77 2.89
N PRO A 71 -14.95 -3.92 3.91
CA PRO A 71 -14.37 -2.60 3.98
C PRO A 71 -12.86 -2.67 4.20
N ILE A 72 -12.18 -1.66 3.68
CA ILE A 72 -10.75 -1.42 3.86
C ILE A 72 -10.59 -0.13 4.65
N TYR A 73 -9.75 -0.15 5.67
CA TYR A 73 -9.43 0.99 6.53
C TYR A 73 -7.95 1.36 6.43
N GLY A 74 -7.64 2.61 6.81
CA GLY A 74 -6.26 3.04 7.08
C GLY A 74 -5.62 2.33 8.30
N PRO A 75 -4.39 2.70 8.70
CA PRO A 75 -3.56 1.91 9.60
C PRO A 75 -3.95 1.91 11.10
N PHE A 76 -4.97 2.66 11.49
CA PHE A 76 -5.37 2.81 12.89
C PHE A 76 -6.79 2.28 13.14
N GLY A 77 -6.97 1.58 14.25
CA GLY A 77 -8.25 1.04 14.66
C GLY A 77 -8.28 0.78 16.16
N TYR A 78 -9.38 0.22 16.68
CA TYR A 78 -9.47 -0.13 18.10
C TYR A 78 -8.47 -1.24 18.46
N ALA A 79 -7.82 -1.15 19.62
CA ALA A 79 -6.87 -2.17 20.05
C ALA A 79 -7.52 -3.55 20.13
N ASN A 80 -8.70 -3.62 20.75
CA ASN A 80 -9.46 -4.86 20.86
C ASN A 80 -10.51 -4.96 19.75
N ALA A 81 -10.78 -6.19 19.30
CA ALA A 81 -11.75 -6.47 18.24
C ALA A 81 -13.19 -6.09 18.62
N ASP A 82 -13.50 -6.00 19.91
CA ASP A 82 -14.81 -5.58 20.44
C ASP A 82 -14.99 -4.05 20.52
N GLY A 83 -14.08 -3.28 19.93
CA GLY A 83 -14.13 -1.82 19.91
C GLY A 83 -13.57 -1.15 21.17
N THR A 84 -13.01 -1.91 22.12
CA THR A 84 -12.42 -1.38 23.34
C THR A 84 -10.89 -1.21 23.25
N GLY A 85 -10.27 -0.71 24.32
CA GLY A 85 -8.81 -0.59 24.44
C GLY A 85 -8.20 0.67 23.81
N GLY A 86 -9.03 1.57 23.27
CA GLY A 86 -8.56 2.80 22.62
C GLY A 86 -8.04 2.57 21.20
N VAL A 87 -7.58 3.65 20.56
CA VAL A 87 -7.03 3.59 19.19
C VAL A 87 -5.56 3.18 19.23
N THR A 88 -5.18 2.27 18.35
CA THR A 88 -3.80 1.83 18.15
C THR A 88 -3.51 1.60 16.67
N ARG A 89 -2.23 1.48 16.33
CA ARG A 89 -1.82 1.03 15.00
C ARG A 89 -2.11 -0.46 14.86
N ILE A 90 -2.88 -0.81 13.83
CA ILE A 90 -3.20 -2.20 13.49
C ILE A 90 -2.05 -2.75 12.65
N THR A 91 -1.44 -3.83 13.13
CA THR A 91 -0.18 -4.37 12.57
C THR A 91 -0.40 -5.68 11.83
N SER A 92 0.34 -5.84 10.72
CA SER A 92 0.46 -7.09 9.98
C SER A 92 1.00 -8.21 10.86
N SER A 93 0.56 -9.44 10.58
CA SER A 93 1.12 -10.66 11.17
C SER A 93 2.12 -11.36 10.24
N PHE A 94 2.56 -10.69 9.17
CA PHE A 94 3.61 -11.19 8.31
C PHE A 94 5.00 -10.71 8.75
N GLN A 95 5.97 -11.59 8.61
CA GLN A 95 7.37 -11.31 8.94
C GLN A 95 8.29 -11.84 7.84
N PRO A 96 9.47 -11.23 7.64
CA PRO A 96 10.48 -11.80 6.75
C PRO A 96 10.91 -13.18 7.26
N ARG A 97 10.97 -14.15 6.35
CA ARG A 97 11.47 -15.50 6.63
C ARG A 97 12.95 -15.46 6.95
N GLN A 98 13.38 -16.29 7.90
CA GLN A 98 14.79 -16.44 8.24
C GLN A 98 15.46 -17.43 7.28
N ILE A 99 15.66 -17.01 6.03
CA ILE A 99 16.28 -17.82 4.96
C ILE A 99 17.59 -17.20 4.49
N THR A 100 18.54 -18.06 4.10
CA THR A 100 19.81 -17.66 3.47
C THR A 100 19.81 -17.88 1.96
N ALA A 101 18.83 -18.65 1.46
CA ALA A 101 18.63 -18.90 0.03
C ALA A 101 17.15 -19.12 -0.29
N ARG A 102 16.77 -18.74 -1.51
CA ARG A 102 15.40 -18.86 -2.05
C ARG A 102 15.15 -20.24 -2.66
N THR A 103 15.25 -21.28 -1.84
CA THR A 103 15.14 -22.70 -2.24
C THR A 103 13.91 -23.42 -1.69
N THR A 104 13.11 -22.73 -0.86
CA THR A 104 11.89 -23.27 -0.27
C THR A 104 10.80 -22.21 -0.26
N LEU A 105 9.53 -22.61 -0.36
CA LEU A 105 8.37 -21.73 -0.24
C LEU A 105 7.94 -21.55 1.24
N PRO A 106 7.15 -20.52 1.57
CA PRO A 106 6.68 -20.29 2.95
C PRO A 106 5.92 -21.47 3.56
N ASN A 107 5.21 -22.26 2.75
CA ASN A 107 4.50 -23.46 3.19
C ASN A 107 5.41 -24.68 3.42
N GLY A 108 6.73 -24.53 3.30
CA GLY A 108 7.71 -25.60 3.48
C GLY A 108 8.04 -26.42 2.22
N THR A 109 7.42 -26.11 1.07
CA THR A 109 7.71 -26.82 -0.19
C THR A 109 9.18 -26.63 -0.57
N GLN A 110 9.91 -27.73 -0.77
CA GLN A 110 11.26 -27.75 -1.32
C GLN A 110 11.22 -27.55 -2.84
N LEU A 111 12.01 -26.63 -3.36
CA LEU A 111 12.10 -26.33 -4.79
C LEU A 111 13.22 -27.13 -5.45
N THR A 112 13.13 -27.32 -6.76
CA THR A 112 14.25 -27.80 -7.58
C THR A 112 15.13 -26.63 -8.02
N ALA A 113 16.35 -26.91 -8.47
CA ALA A 113 17.30 -25.87 -8.88
C ALA A 113 16.76 -24.93 -9.98
N SER A 114 15.89 -25.43 -10.88
CA SER A 114 15.24 -24.62 -11.91
C SER A 114 14.14 -23.68 -11.37
N GLN A 115 13.72 -23.87 -10.12
CA GLN A 115 12.66 -23.12 -9.45
C GLN A 115 13.22 -22.18 -8.36
N TYR A 116 14.52 -22.20 -8.11
CA TYR A 116 15.14 -21.32 -7.11
C TYR A 116 14.95 -19.85 -7.47
N GLY A 117 14.72 -19.05 -6.44
CA GLY A 117 14.71 -17.60 -6.56
C GLY A 117 16.12 -17.05 -6.63
N PRO A 118 16.27 -15.76 -6.95
CA PRO A 118 17.59 -15.13 -7.02
C PRO A 118 18.29 -15.15 -5.66
N ALA A 119 19.62 -15.14 -5.67
CA ALA A 119 20.41 -15.08 -4.45
C ALA A 119 20.10 -13.80 -3.64
N ILE A 120 19.99 -13.96 -2.33
CA ILE A 120 19.80 -12.84 -1.41
C ILE A 120 21.04 -11.96 -1.48
N SER A 121 20.86 -10.70 -1.87
CA SER A 121 21.94 -9.76 -2.18
C SER A 121 21.44 -8.33 -2.06
N THR A 122 22.31 -7.34 -2.25
CA THR A 122 21.90 -5.93 -2.31
C THR A 122 20.96 -5.64 -3.49
N ALA A 123 21.08 -6.37 -4.60
CA ALA A 123 20.20 -6.25 -5.75
C ALA A 123 18.84 -6.95 -5.52
N PHE A 124 18.83 -8.03 -4.75
CA PHE A 124 17.61 -8.80 -4.41
C PHE A 124 17.52 -9.01 -2.89
N PRO A 125 17.30 -7.93 -2.11
CA PRO A 125 17.28 -8.01 -0.65
C PRO A 125 16.15 -8.90 -0.17
N LEU A 126 16.26 -9.43 1.04
CA LEU A 126 15.18 -10.21 1.64
C LEU A 126 13.93 -9.33 1.82
N GLY A 127 12.77 -9.84 1.44
CA GLY A 127 11.48 -9.13 1.52
C GLY A 127 11.05 -8.50 0.20
N CYS A 128 11.86 -8.59 -0.85
CA CYS A 128 11.48 -8.10 -2.19
C CYS A 128 10.60 -9.09 -2.97
N TYR A 129 10.49 -10.34 -2.51
CA TYR A 129 9.53 -11.31 -3.04
C TYR A 129 8.44 -11.62 -2.02
N VAL A 130 7.23 -11.87 -2.50
CA VAL A 130 6.08 -12.32 -1.68
C VAL A 130 6.46 -13.56 -0.87
N GLU A 131 7.18 -14.50 -1.48
CA GLU A 131 7.62 -15.75 -0.88
C GLU A 131 8.80 -15.59 0.11
N ASP A 132 9.36 -14.38 0.25
CA ASP A 132 10.29 -14.05 1.34
C ASP A 132 9.54 -13.81 2.66
N TRP A 133 8.22 -13.66 2.64
CA TRP A 133 7.39 -13.42 3.82
C TRP A 133 6.71 -14.70 4.32
N GLN A 134 6.43 -14.75 5.61
CA GLN A 134 5.64 -15.79 6.24
C GLN A 134 4.61 -15.18 7.17
N TYR A 135 3.43 -15.79 7.21
CA TYR A 135 2.40 -15.47 8.19
C TYR A 135 2.72 -16.16 9.51
N ILE A 136 2.75 -15.38 10.60
CA ILE A 136 2.90 -15.88 11.96
C ILE A 136 1.63 -15.55 12.73
N ALA A 137 0.82 -16.58 13.00
CA ALA A 137 -0.44 -16.41 13.70
C ALA A 137 -0.25 -15.66 15.03
N ALA A 138 -1.10 -14.65 15.25
CA ALA A 138 -1.10 -13.79 16.43
C ALA A 138 0.20 -12.99 16.71
N SER A 139 1.10 -12.83 15.72
CA SER A 139 2.26 -11.94 15.90
C SER A 139 1.91 -10.45 15.74
N GLY A 140 0.82 -10.17 15.04
CA GLY A 140 0.22 -8.85 14.91
C GLY A 140 -1.28 -8.89 15.20
N HIS A 141 -2.01 -7.93 14.67
CA HIS A 141 -3.46 -7.82 14.86
C HIS A 141 -4.27 -8.53 13.77
N LEU A 142 -3.63 -8.82 12.63
CA LEU A 142 -4.31 -9.24 11.40
C LEU A 142 -4.08 -10.73 11.09
N ASP A 143 -5.00 -11.33 10.37
CA ASP A 143 -4.90 -12.70 9.88
C ASP A 143 -4.08 -12.82 8.57
N GLN A 144 -4.07 -14.00 7.95
CA GLN A 144 -3.32 -14.22 6.70
C GLN A 144 -3.86 -13.44 5.49
N HIS A 145 -5.08 -12.89 5.57
CA HIS A 145 -5.68 -12.07 4.53
C HIS A 145 -5.40 -10.58 4.75
N ASN A 146 -4.67 -10.23 5.81
CA ASN A 146 -4.40 -8.86 6.25
C ASN A 146 -5.66 -8.12 6.73
N GLY A 147 -6.60 -8.86 7.33
CA GLY A 147 -7.78 -8.29 7.97
C GLY A 147 -8.05 -8.92 9.32
N ARG A 148 -9.18 -8.54 9.92
CA ARG A 148 -9.71 -9.17 11.14
C ARG A 148 -11.21 -8.94 11.26
N MET A 149 -11.88 -9.78 12.03
CA MET A 149 -13.22 -9.49 12.54
C MET A 149 -13.12 -8.45 13.66
N CYS A 150 -13.72 -7.27 13.50
CA CYS A 150 -13.80 -6.28 14.58
C CYS A 150 -14.95 -5.29 14.41
N ILE A 151 -15.28 -4.60 15.51
CA ILE A 151 -16.12 -3.40 15.52
C ILE A 151 -15.35 -2.23 14.92
N THR A 152 -16.04 -1.45 14.09
CA THR A 152 -15.57 -0.18 13.52
C THR A 152 -16.66 0.89 13.64
N PRO A 153 -16.37 2.18 13.41
CA PRO A 153 -17.37 3.24 13.50
C PRO A 153 -18.60 3.01 12.60
N GLU A 154 -18.39 2.53 11.38
CA GLU A 154 -19.46 2.25 10.41
C GLU A 154 -20.17 0.91 10.70
N TYR A 155 -19.48 -0.05 11.33
CA TYR A 155 -19.99 -1.38 11.64
C TYR A 155 -19.97 -1.66 13.16
N PRO A 156 -20.88 -1.04 13.93
CA PRO A 156 -20.91 -1.18 15.40
C PRO A 156 -21.30 -2.59 15.88
N ALA A 157 -21.91 -3.41 15.01
CA ALA A 157 -22.19 -4.82 15.28
C ALA A 157 -21.00 -5.75 14.96
N GLY A 158 -19.90 -5.20 14.42
CA GLY A 158 -18.74 -5.95 13.94
C GLY A 158 -18.88 -6.38 12.49
N THR A 159 -17.75 -6.39 11.78
CA THR A 159 -17.60 -6.93 10.43
C THR A 159 -16.19 -7.49 10.25
N TYR A 160 -15.97 -8.26 9.19
CA TYR A 160 -14.61 -8.49 8.73
C TYR A 160 -14.13 -7.24 8.00
N CYS A 161 -12.91 -6.79 8.25
CA CYS A 161 -12.35 -5.66 7.52
C CYS A 161 -10.83 -5.80 7.33
N TYR A 162 -10.35 -5.21 6.24
CA TYR A 162 -8.93 -5.13 5.91
C TYR A 162 -8.33 -3.83 6.42
N PHE A 163 -7.04 -3.86 6.72
CA PHE A 163 -6.30 -2.67 7.16
C PHE A 163 -5.08 -2.48 6.29
N VAL A 164 -4.81 -1.22 5.93
CA VAL A 164 -3.51 -0.86 5.38
C VAL A 164 -2.47 -0.89 6.49
N THR A 165 -1.33 -1.56 6.27
CA THR A 165 -0.33 -1.78 7.31
C THR A 165 0.91 -0.92 7.10
N VAL A 166 1.31 -0.23 8.17
CA VAL A 166 2.50 0.65 8.21
C VAL A 166 3.35 0.39 9.45
N ASN A 167 4.61 0.84 9.43
CA ASN A 167 5.52 0.75 10.57
C ASN A 167 5.38 1.98 11.50
N ALA A 168 6.32 2.13 12.45
CA ALA A 168 6.30 3.24 13.42
C ALA A 168 6.52 4.62 12.80
N VAL A 169 7.15 4.67 11.63
CA VAL A 169 7.44 5.90 10.88
C VAL A 169 6.52 6.03 9.65
N MET A 170 5.39 5.32 9.65
CA MET A 170 4.34 5.38 8.62
C MET A 170 4.74 4.83 7.24
N GLU A 171 5.85 4.10 7.14
CA GLU A 171 6.19 3.42 5.90
C GLU A 171 5.34 2.14 5.73
N PRO A 172 4.91 1.83 4.49
CA PRO A 172 4.16 0.61 4.19
C PRO A 172 4.88 -0.68 4.61
N VAL A 173 4.13 -1.59 5.21
CA VAL A 173 4.60 -2.91 5.67
C VAL A 173 3.81 -4.00 4.93
N TYR A 174 4.50 -5.05 4.48
CA TYR A 174 3.87 -6.18 3.80
C TYR A 174 2.73 -6.80 4.64
N PRO A 175 1.58 -7.16 4.05
CA PRO A 175 1.27 -7.19 2.61
C PRO A 175 0.60 -5.90 2.10
N TYR A 176 0.85 -4.79 2.79
CA TYR A 176 0.38 -3.44 2.49
C TYR A 176 -1.11 -3.28 2.73
N THR A 177 -1.98 -3.89 1.91
CA THR A 177 -3.44 -3.77 2.05
C THR A 177 -4.12 -5.12 2.18
N LEU A 178 -3.89 -6.01 1.22
CA LEU A 178 -4.52 -7.33 1.14
C LEU A 178 -3.43 -8.39 1.19
N GLY A 179 -3.68 -9.47 1.93
CA GLY A 179 -2.86 -10.67 1.85
C GLY A 179 -2.93 -11.35 0.47
N GLU A 180 -2.37 -12.55 0.39
CA GLU A 180 -2.35 -13.31 -0.88
C GLU A 180 -3.76 -13.75 -1.34
N THR A 181 -4.74 -13.73 -0.45
CA THR A 181 -6.12 -14.15 -0.71
C THR A 181 -7.11 -13.22 -0.01
N TYR A 182 -8.31 -13.12 -0.58
CA TYR A 182 -9.47 -12.51 0.08
C TYR A 182 -10.01 -13.44 1.18
N TYR A 183 -10.55 -12.87 2.25
CA TYR A 183 -11.30 -13.58 3.29
C TYR A 183 -12.62 -14.09 2.75
N GLY A 184 -13.36 -13.25 2.02
CA GLY A 184 -14.65 -13.60 1.45
C GLY A 184 -14.55 -14.29 0.08
N VAL A 185 -15.73 -14.61 -0.46
CA VAL A 185 -15.88 -15.10 -1.83
C VAL A 185 -15.98 -13.89 -2.77
N VAL A 186 -15.04 -13.76 -3.69
CA VAL A 186 -15.10 -12.73 -4.73
C VAL A 186 -16.23 -13.08 -5.72
N PRO A 187 -17.24 -12.20 -5.89
CA PRO A 187 -18.32 -12.47 -6.84
C PRO A 187 -17.80 -12.57 -8.28
N ALA A 188 -18.39 -13.47 -9.05
CA ALA A 188 -18.06 -13.64 -10.45
C ALA A 188 -18.28 -12.32 -11.22
N GLY A 189 -17.29 -11.91 -12.00
CA GLY A 189 -17.33 -10.64 -12.71
C GLY A 189 -16.94 -9.43 -11.86
N ASN A 190 -16.44 -9.59 -10.64
CA ASN A 190 -15.88 -8.48 -9.85
C ASN A 190 -14.36 -8.31 -10.04
N THR A 191 -13.74 -9.10 -10.94
CA THR A 191 -12.31 -9.06 -11.27
C THR A 191 -12.09 -8.91 -12.77
N GLY A 192 -11.18 -8.01 -13.16
CA GLY A 192 -10.71 -7.86 -14.54
C GLY A 192 -11.36 -6.72 -15.34
N PRO A 193 -10.86 -6.46 -16.56
CA PRO A 193 -11.45 -5.49 -17.47
C PRO A 193 -12.82 -6.01 -17.91
N ASN A 194 -13.88 -5.21 -17.70
CA ASN A 194 -15.31 -5.56 -17.75
C ASN A 194 -15.94 -6.08 -16.45
N SER A 195 -15.30 -5.85 -15.29
CA SER A 195 -15.95 -6.16 -14.01
C SER A 195 -17.16 -5.25 -13.73
N GLY A 196 -18.22 -5.84 -13.16
CA GLY A 196 -19.39 -5.10 -12.69
C GLY A 196 -19.14 -4.61 -11.28
N HIS A 197 -19.16 -3.29 -11.05
CA HIS A 197 -18.97 -2.74 -9.71
C HIS A 197 -20.06 -3.24 -8.76
N ASN A 198 -19.68 -3.99 -7.73
CA ASN A 198 -20.54 -4.17 -6.56
C ASN A 198 -20.71 -2.81 -5.88
N THR A 199 -21.93 -2.29 -5.88
CA THR A 199 -22.25 -1.05 -5.16
C THR A 199 -22.46 -1.42 -3.69
N PRO A 200 -21.71 -0.80 -2.74
CA PRO A 200 -21.95 -1.00 -1.32
C PRO A 200 -23.40 -0.68 -0.94
N GLY A 201 -23.92 -1.36 0.08
CA GLY A 201 -25.30 -1.20 0.53
C GLY A 201 -25.63 0.22 1.01
N SER A 202 -26.93 0.56 1.05
CA SER A 202 -27.41 1.85 1.54
C SER A 202 -27.17 1.97 3.05
N GLY A 203 -26.13 2.72 3.43
CA GLY A 203 -25.68 2.88 4.82
C GLY A 203 -24.19 3.23 4.91
N GLU A 204 -23.43 2.93 3.85
CA GLU A 204 -22.00 3.20 3.77
C GLU A 204 -21.74 4.66 3.39
N SER A 205 -21.26 5.47 4.34
CA SER A 205 -20.73 6.80 4.02
C SER A 205 -19.30 6.65 3.50
N VAL A 206 -19.12 6.68 2.18
CA VAL A 206 -17.80 6.88 1.59
C VAL A 206 -17.36 8.30 1.95
N GLN A 207 -16.30 8.42 2.75
CA GLN A 207 -15.66 9.72 2.91
C GLN A 207 -14.87 10.02 1.63
N THR A 208 -15.37 10.96 0.83
CA THR A 208 -14.56 11.61 -0.18
C THR A 208 -13.59 12.53 0.56
N LEU A 209 -12.38 12.05 0.84
CA LEU A 209 -11.34 12.90 1.42
C LEU A 209 -10.84 13.87 0.35
N VAL A 210 -11.26 15.12 0.48
CA VAL A 210 -10.69 16.26 -0.25
C VAL A 210 -9.55 16.79 0.60
N GLY A 211 -8.38 16.15 0.53
CA GLY A 211 -7.15 16.78 1.01
C GLY A 211 -6.77 17.90 0.05
N ALA A 212 -6.47 19.10 0.55
CA ALA A 212 -5.80 20.09 -0.26
C ALA A 212 -4.46 19.47 -0.70
N LEU A 213 -4.30 19.27 -2.01
CA LEU A 213 -3.10 18.65 -2.56
C LEU A 213 -1.93 19.58 -2.25
N CYS A 214 -1.08 19.16 -1.32
CA CYS A 214 0.25 19.74 -1.15
C CYS A 214 1.14 19.16 -2.23
N VAL A 215 0.91 19.58 -3.48
CA VAL A 215 1.60 19.01 -4.64
C VAL A 215 3.12 19.12 -4.54
N ALA A 216 3.61 20.09 -3.75
CA ALA A 216 5.00 20.33 -3.48
C ALA A 216 5.64 19.42 -2.40
N ASP A 217 4.83 18.64 -1.66
CA ASP A 217 5.29 17.65 -0.67
C ASP A 217 5.55 16.32 -1.41
N ILE A 218 6.74 16.24 -1.98
CA ILE A 218 7.19 15.16 -2.87
C ILE A 218 7.49 13.90 -2.05
N ASP A 219 8.02 14.06 -0.83
CA ASP A 219 8.36 12.93 0.04
C ASP A 219 7.20 12.47 0.94
N GLY A 220 6.10 13.23 0.98
CA GLY A 220 4.87 12.89 1.68
C GLY A 220 4.94 13.13 3.19
N SER A 221 5.93 13.90 3.65
CA SER A 221 6.15 14.24 5.07
C SER A 221 5.16 15.28 5.61
N ARG A 222 4.37 15.92 4.73
CA ARG A 222 3.45 17.03 4.99
C ARG A 222 4.13 18.34 5.35
N ILE A 223 5.42 18.46 5.04
CA ILE A 223 6.18 19.69 5.18
C ILE A 223 6.97 19.83 3.89
N VAL A 224 6.68 20.88 3.12
CA VAL A 224 7.49 21.22 1.95
C VAL A 224 8.77 21.86 2.44
N ASP A 225 9.86 21.12 2.39
CA ASP A 225 11.17 21.57 2.86
C ASP A 225 12.34 21.15 1.95
N GLY A 226 13.55 21.13 2.52
CA GLY A 226 14.76 20.78 1.78
C GLY A 226 14.76 19.34 1.27
N ALA A 227 14.01 18.42 1.88
CA ALA A 227 13.87 17.05 1.43
C ALA A 227 13.09 16.97 0.11
N ASP A 228 12.01 17.75 -0.01
CA ASP A 228 11.25 17.87 -1.27
C ASP A 228 12.07 18.55 -2.34
N LEU A 229 12.79 19.62 -2.00
CA LEU A 229 13.69 20.28 -2.95
C LEU A 229 14.76 19.31 -3.46
N GLY A 230 15.34 18.51 -2.58
CA GLY A 230 16.28 17.46 -2.97
C GLY A 230 15.65 16.43 -3.91
N SER A 231 14.40 16.05 -3.64
CA SER A 231 13.63 15.12 -4.47
C SER A 231 13.29 15.72 -5.84
N LEU A 232 12.87 16.98 -5.91
CA LEU A 232 12.63 17.70 -7.17
C LEU A 232 13.90 17.78 -8.01
N LEU A 233 15.01 18.22 -7.42
CA LEU A 233 16.29 18.36 -8.13
C LEU A 233 16.84 17.03 -8.61
N SER A 234 16.53 15.92 -7.93
CA SER A 234 16.92 14.58 -8.38
C SER A 234 16.21 14.13 -9.66
N ASN A 235 15.07 14.75 -10.00
CA ASN A 235 14.28 14.47 -11.20
C ASN A 235 14.44 15.55 -12.28
N TRP A 236 15.37 16.51 -12.14
CA TRP A 236 15.50 17.66 -13.04
C TRP A 236 15.72 17.27 -14.51
N GLY A 237 14.92 17.84 -15.41
CA GLY A 237 14.98 17.60 -16.85
C GLY A 237 13.78 16.82 -17.42
N GLU A 238 13.96 16.26 -18.61
CA GLU A 238 12.90 15.52 -19.33
C GLU A 238 12.67 14.13 -18.71
N GLY A 239 11.40 13.70 -18.66
CA GLY A 239 11.01 12.38 -18.14
C GLY A 239 9.93 12.41 -17.06
N GLY A 240 9.56 13.61 -16.59
CA GLY A 240 8.57 13.81 -15.55
C GLY A 240 9.00 13.21 -14.20
N GLY A 241 8.04 12.64 -13.47
CA GLY A 241 8.26 11.96 -12.19
C GLY A 241 7.71 12.76 -11.02
N ALA A 242 8.12 12.40 -9.80
CA ALA A 242 7.58 13.02 -8.58
C ALA A 242 7.94 14.52 -8.44
N GLY A 243 8.94 15.00 -9.20
CA GLY A 243 9.31 16.42 -9.28
C GLY A 243 8.57 17.25 -10.33
N ASP A 244 7.77 16.63 -11.21
CA ASP A 244 6.99 17.32 -12.25
C ASP A 244 5.62 17.71 -11.68
N LEU A 245 5.61 18.86 -11.01
CA LEU A 245 4.48 19.36 -10.22
C LEU A 245 3.38 19.94 -11.10
N ASP A 246 3.73 20.53 -12.24
CA ASP A 246 2.76 21.07 -13.20
C ASP A 246 2.29 20.05 -14.26
N ARG A 247 2.94 18.87 -14.29
CA ARG A 247 2.64 17.70 -15.12
C ARG A 247 2.82 17.95 -16.61
N ASN A 248 3.77 18.80 -16.98
CA ASN A 248 4.08 19.10 -18.37
C ASN A 248 5.06 18.08 -19.01
N GLY A 249 5.61 17.15 -18.22
CA GLY A 249 6.56 16.12 -18.65
C GLY A 249 8.04 16.49 -18.50
N ILE A 250 8.33 17.67 -17.94
CA ILE A 250 9.67 18.23 -17.75
C ILE A 250 9.73 18.80 -16.34
N VAL A 251 10.74 18.41 -15.56
CA VAL A 251 11.03 19.03 -14.25
C VAL A 251 11.95 20.21 -14.46
N ASP A 252 11.43 21.43 -14.27
CA ASP A 252 12.17 22.66 -14.50
C ASP A 252 11.89 23.77 -13.46
N GLY A 253 12.20 25.01 -13.84
CA GLY A 253 12.00 26.18 -12.98
C GLY A 253 10.55 26.45 -12.60
N ALA A 254 9.58 26.00 -13.40
CA ALA A 254 8.15 26.09 -13.08
C ALA A 254 7.79 25.19 -11.90
N ASP A 255 8.33 23.97 -11.87
CA ASP A 255 8.14 23.04 -10.75
C ASP A 255 8.84 23.53 -9.50
N LEU A 256 10.08 24.02 -9.63
CA LEU A 256 10.78 24.64 -8.51
C LEU A 256 10.00 25.84 -7.96
N GLY A 257 9.43 26.66 -8.82
CA GLY A 257 8.57 27.77 -8.43
C GLY A 257 7.34 27.30 -7.66
N SER A 258 6.72 26.20 -8.11
CA SER A 258 5.57 25.58 -7.44
C SER A 258 5.95 24.98 -6.08
N LEU A 259 7.13 24.36 -5.98
CA LEU A 259 7.66 23.84 -4.73
C LEU A 259 7.91 24.96 -3.72
N LEU A 260 8.62 26.01 -4.12
CA LEU A 260 8.93 27.13 -3.25
C LEU A 260 7.67 27.91 -2.83
N ALA A 261 6.64 27.97 -3.67
CA ALA A 261 5.35 28.56 -3.33
C ALA A 261 4.61 27.79 -2.23
N GLY A 262 4.87 26.48 -2.11
CA GLY A 262 4.29 25.60 -1.09
C GLY A 262 5.13 25.47 0.19
N TRP A 263 6.26 26.17 0.32
CA TRP A 263 7.24 25.95 1.39
C TRP A 263 6.64 26.04 2.80
N GLY A 264 6.84 24.99 3.60
CA GLY A 264 6.29 24.85 4.94
C GLY A 264 5.22 23.77 5.06
N PRO A 265 4.49 23.72 6.18
CA PRO A 265 3.52 22.67 6.45
C PRO A 265 2.32 22.72 5.51
N CYS A 266 1.89 21.54 5.06
CA CYS A 266 0.70 21.36 4.25
C CYS A 266 -0.57 21.52 5.12
N LEU A 267 -1.43 22.50 4.77
CA LEU A 267 -2.69 22.81 5.48
C LEU A 267 -3.92 22.20 4.82
#